data_AF-J1JFQ1-F1
#
_entry.id   AF-J1JFQ1-F1
#
_cell.length_a   1.000
_cell.length_b   1.000
_cell.length_c   1.000
_cell.angle_alpha   90.00
_cell.angle_beta   90.00
_cell.angle_gamma   90.00
#
_symmetry.space_group_name_H-M   'P 1'
#
loop_
_entity.id
_entity.type
_entity.pdbx_description
1 polymer ?
#
loop_
_entity_poly.entity_id
_entity_poly.type
_entity_poly.pdbx_seq_one_letter_code
_entity_poly.pdbx_strand_id
1 'polypeptide(L)'
;MHKERDPIKEHNKQKREAMRNLHYLKDIALDAFKNCKAELKNDGKNGSWFLPLKLHILPKLGCLPVSKIKQTEIRNVLAPIWHTKAGTARRVLIRLNLCLKHAAVLGLNVDLQTVEKTRALLGKQRHKTTNRSTIDWRDAPAFVCQIGDRTPLICQFTGFFKETFRNAPNPISRRRL
;
A
#
# COMPACT_ATOMS: atom_id res chain seq x y z
N MET A 1 -34.48 47.30 11.93
CA MET A 1 -33.42 46.59 11.17
C MET A 1 -33.53 45.09 11.45
N HIS A 2 -34.50 44.40 10.83
CA HIS A 2 -34.58 42.93 10.95
C HIS A 2 -33.49 42.33 10.07
N LYS A 3 -32.43 41.77 10.68
CA LYS A 3 -31.43 41.00 9.96
C LYS A 3 -32.09 39.73 9.45
N GLU A 4 -32.53 39.75 8.21
CA GLU A 4 -32.97 38.58 7.46
C GLU A 4 -31.78 37.63 7.34
N ARG A 5 -31.72 36.63 8.24
CA ARG A 5 -30.70 35.59 8.19
C ARG A 5 -31.23 34.48 7.30
N ASP A 6 -30.63 34.34 6.13
CA ASP A 6 -30.98 33.27 5.19
C ASP A 6 -30.87 31.89 5.85
N PRO A 7 -31.98 31.14 6.02
CA PRO A 7 -31.98 29.85 6.72
C PRO A 7 -31.08 28.81 6.04
N ILE A 8 -30.87 28.93 4.73
CA ILE A 8 -30.01 28.04 3.93
C ILE A 8 -28.52 28.25 4.26
N LYS A 9 -28.12 29.52 4.48
CA LYS A 9 -26.72 29.88 4.73
C LYS A 9 -26.30 29.48 6.14
N GLU A 10 -27.20 29.65 7.11
CA GLU A 10 -26.99 29.20 8.49
C GLU A 10 -26.96 27.67 8.59
N HIS A 11 -27.86 26.97 7.90
CA HIS A 11 -27.85 25.51 7.83
C HIS A 11 -26.57 24.94 7.18
N ASN A 12 -26.07 25.57 6.12
CA ASN A 12 -24.80 25.17 5.50
C ASN A 12 -23.59 25.50 6.38
N LYS A 13 -23.65 26.59 7.15
CA LYS A 13 -22.62 26.97 8.12
C LYS A 13 -22.60 26.02 9.32
N GLN A 14 -23.76 25.68 9.88
CA GLN A 14 -23.90 24.67 10.93
C GLN A 14 -23.46 23.28 10.45
N LYS A 15 -23.76 22.92 9.20
CA LYS A 15 -23.18 21.72 8.56
C LYS A 15 -21.66 21.80 8.52
N ARG A 16 -21.07 22.93 8.08
CA ARG A 16 -19.61 23.14 8.05
C ARG A 16 -18.96 23.16 9.44
N GLU A 17 -19.65 23.67 10.46
CA GLU A 17 -19.15 23.73 11.85
C GLU A 17 -19.28 22.37 12.55
N ALA A 18 -20.38 21.65 12.35
CA ALA A 18 -20.50 20.25 12.73
C ALA A 18 -19.46 19.38 12.01
N MET A 19 -19.12 19.69 10.76
CA MET A 19 -18.03 19.06 10.01
C MET A 19 -16.65 19.35 10.59
N ARG A 20 -16.42 20.51 11.25
CA ARG A 20 -15.15 20.83 11.93
C ARG A 20 -14.95 20.02 13.21
N ASN A 21 -16.02 19.67 13.91
CA ASN A 21 -15.99 18.81 15.10
C ASN A 21 -15.95 17.31 14.76
N LEU A 22 -16.18 16.95 13.50
CA LEU A 22 -16.16 15.57 13.04
C LEU A 22 -14.77 15.23 12.51
N HIS A 23 -14.03 14.41 13.25
CA HIS A 23 -12.75 13.88 12.78
C HIS A 23 -12.97 13.01 11.53
N TYR A 24 -12.65 13.57 10.36
CA TYR A 24 -12.73 12.88 9.09
C TYR A 24 -11.68 11.78 9.01
N LEU A 25 -12.01 10.71 8.26
CA LEU A 25 -11.06 9.63 8.03
C LEU A 25 -9.75 10.14 7.41
N LYS A 26 -9.82 11.17 6.56
CA LYS A 26 -8.63 11.78 5.93
C LYS A 26 -7.67 12.35 6.98
N ASP A 27 -8.18 13.06 7.98
CA ASP A 27 -7.36 13.73 8.98
C ASP A 27 -6.79 12.71 9.97
N ILE A 28 -7.61 11.77 10.42
CA ILE A 28 -7.14 10.67 11.27
C ILE A 28 -6.09 9.82 10.56
N ALA A 29 -6.25 9.55 9.25
CA ALA A 29 -5.27 8.80 8.49
C ALA A 29 -3.91 9.53 8.41
N LEU A 30 -3.91 10.86 8.34
CA LEU A 30 -2.69 11.67 8.37
C LEU A 30 -2.05 11.67 9.76
N ASP A 31 -2.84 11.77 10.82
CA ASP A 31 -2.31 11.77 12.19
C ASP A 31 -1.81 10.39 12.61
N ALA A 32 -2.52 9.33 12.26
CA ALA A 32 -2.04 7.96 12.41
C ALA A 32 -0.73 7.75 11.64
N PHE A 33 -0.59 8.32 10.43
CA PHE A 33 0.66 8.24 9.69
C PHE A 33 1.79 8.96 10.41
N LYS A 34 1.56 10.18 10.94
CA LYS A 34 2.56 10.92 11.72
C LYS A 34 3.05 10.11 12.92
N ASN A 35 2.13 9.48 13.65
CA ASN A 35 2.48 8.67 14.82
C ASN A 35 3.25 7.40 14.45
N CYS A 36 2.94 6.78 13.31
CA CYS A 36 3.71 5.63 12.82
C CYS A 36 5.05 6.00 12.17
N LYS A 37 5.37 7.28 11.92
CA LYS A 37 6.62 7.65 11.21
C LYS A 37 7.87 7.11 11.90
N ALA A 38 7.91 7.16 13.23
CA ALA A 38 9.04 6.69 14.02
C ALA A 38 9.26 5.17 13.92
N GLU A 39 8.20 4.40 13.68
CA GLU A 39 8.27 2.95 13.53
C GLU A 39 8.64 2.52 12.10
N LEU A 40 8.52 3.43 11.12
CA LEU A 40 8.74 3.12 9.72
C LEU A 40 10.18 3.35 9.32
N LYS A 41 10.73 2.39 8.57
CA LYS A 41 12.05 2.52 7.94
C LYS A 41 12.09 3.79 7.06
N ASN A 42 13.11 4.61 7.27
CA ASN A 42 13.30 5.90 6.60
C ASN A 42 12.12 6.88 6.76
N ASP A 43 11.49 6.90 7.92
CA ASP A 43 10.35 7.78 8.25
C ASP A 43 9.14 7.61 7.33
N GLY A 44 9.06 6.48 6.62
CA GLY A 44 8.03 6.26 5.60
C GLY A 44 8.14 7.16 4.37
N LYS A 45 9.30 7.78 4.09
CA LYS A 45 9.57 8.62 2.89
C LYS A 45 9.23 7.91 1.59
N ASN A 46 9.33 6.59 1.57
CA ASN A 46 8.99 5.75 0.40
C ASN A 46 7.49 5.78 0.06
N GLY A 47 6.61 6.39 0.89
CA GLY A 47 5.19 6.52 0.63
C GLY A 47 4.39 5.21 0.62
N SER A 48 5.08 4.06 0.70
CA SER A 48 4.49 2.71 0.67
C SER A 48 3.41 2.53 1.72
N TRP A 49 3.53 3.22 2.87
CA TRP A 49 2.53 3.11 3.93
C TRP A 49 1.20 3.80 3.57
N PHE A 50 1.28 5.02 3.04
CA PHE A 50 0.13 5.88 2.80
C PHE A 50 -0.49 5.70 1.42
N LEU A 51 0.29 5.26 0.44
CA LEU A 51 -0.15 5.03 -0.95
C LEU A 51 -1.42 4.17 -1.08
N PRO A 52 -1.53 2.98 -0.45
CA PRO A 52 -2.74 2.16 -0.58
C PRO A 52 -4.00 2.84 -0.04
N LEU A 53 -3.88 3.61 1.06
CA LEU A 53 -4.98 4.39 1.61
C LEU A 53 -5.40 5.52 0.67
N LYS A 54 -4.41 6.24 0.13
CA LYS A 54 -4.63 7.37 -0.80
C LYS A 54 -5.32 6.94 -2.09
N LEU A 55 -4.94 5.80 -2.65
CA LEU A 55 -5.48 5.34 -3.94
C LEU A 55 -6.87 4.71 -3.83
N HIS A 56 -7.15 3.98 -2.76
CA HIS A 56 -8.37 3.16 -2.69
C HIS A 56 -9.40 3.65 -1.67
N ILE A 57 -8.97 4.12 -0.50
CA ILE A 57 -9.89 4.46 0.61
C ILE A 57 -10.29 5.93 0.58
N LEU A 58 -9.31 6.85 0.49
CA LEU A 58 -9.57 8.29 0.58
C LEU A 58 -10.54 8.82 -0.50
N PRO A 59 -10.54 8.35 -1.76
CA PRO A 59 -11.46 8.86 -2.77
C PRO A 59 -12.93 8.61 -2.45
N LYS A 60 -13.25 7.56 -1.68
CA LYS A 60 -14.63 7.16 -1.37
C LYS A 60 -15.03 7.48 0.06
N LEU A 61 -14.15 7.22 1.03
CA LEU A 61 -14.44 7.33 2.46
C LEU A 61 -13.80 8.56 3.11
N GLY A 62 -12.99 9.34 2.38
CA GLY A 62 -12.24 10.46 2.94
C GLY A 62 -13.12 11.58 3.51
N CYS A 63 -14.32 11.78 2.97
CA CYS A 63 -15.29 12.78 3.41
C CYS A 63 -16.26 12.25 4.49
N LEU A 64 -16.07 11.02 4.97
CA LEU A 64 -16.91 10.46 6.03
C LEU A 64 -16.23 10.60 7.39
N PRO A 65 -17.00 10.96 8.44
CA PRO A 65 -16.49 10.93 9.80
C PRO A 65 -16.26 9.48 10.24
N VAL A 66 -15.21 9.24 11.03
CA VAL A 66 -14.81 7.86 11.37
C VAL A 66 -15.89 7.11 12.15
N SER A 67 -16.68 7.80 12.97
CA SER A 67 -17.81 7.18 13.70
C SER A 67 -18.96 6.70 12.82
N LYS A 68 -19.07 7.16 11.57
CA LYS A 68 -20.12 6.70 10.63
C LYS A 68 -19.64 5.62 9.67
N ILE A 69 -18.37 5.21 9.74
CA ILE A 69 -17.83 4.19 8.85
C ILE A 69 -18.42 2.85 9.25
N LYS A 70 -19.16 2.23 8.32
CA LYS A 70 -19.73 0.90 8.48
C LYS A 70 -18.97 -0.12 7.62
N GLN A 71 -19.07 -1.39 8.01
CA GLN A 71 -18.52 -2.53 7.27
C GLN A 71 -19.00 -2.62 5.81
N THR A 72 -20.22 -2.17 5.51
CA THR A 72 -20.79 -2.15 4.15
C THR A 72 -20.03 -1.22 3.23
N GLU A 73 -19.67 -0.03 3.71
CA GLU A 73 -18.93 0.96 2.93
C GLU A 73 -17.53 0.44 2.60
N ILE A 74 -16.83 -0.13 3.58
CA ILE A 74 -15.51 -0.71 3.37
C ILE A 74 -15.59 -1.89 2.38
N ARG A 75 -16.61 -2.75 2.50
CA ARG A 75 -16.86 -3.84 1.54
C ARG A 75 -17.03 -3.28 0.13
N ASN A 76 -17.84 -2.24 -0.06
CA ASN A 76 -18.11 -1.66 -1.38
C ASN A 76 -16.85 -1.06 -2.02
N VAL A 77 -15.95 -0.50 -1.23
CA VAL A 77 -14.64 -0.02 -1.71
C VAL A 77 -13.74 -1.19 -2.12
N LEU A 78 -13.70 -2.25 -1.33
CA LEU A 78 -12.77 -3.36 -1.50
C LEU A 78 -13.22 -4.42 -2.50
N ALA A 79 -14.53 -4.60 -2.70
CA ALA A 79 -15.10 -5.59 -3.60
C ALA A 79 -14.41 -5.68 -4.97
N PRO A 80 -14.16 -4.57 -5.71
CA PRO A 80 -13.52 -4.64 -7.03
C PRO A 80 -12.02 -5.03 -6.97
N ILE A 81 -11.33 -4.75 -5.86
CA ILE A 81 -9.90 -5.04 -5.73
C ILE A 81 -9.61 -6.35 -5.00
N TRP A 82 -10.62 -6.95 -4.35
CA TRP A 82 -10.45 -8.09 -3.45
C TRP A 82 -9.84 -9.31 -4.14
N HIS A 83 -10.34 -9.65 -5.32
CA HIS A 83 -9.87 -10.81 -6.09
C HIS A 83 -8.77 -10.46 -7.09
N THR A 84 -8.77 -9.24 -7.65
CA THR A 84 -7.81 -8.81 -8.68
C THR A 84 -6.46 -8.44 -8.07
N LYS A 85 -6.45 -7.64 -6.99
CA LYS A 85 -5.25 -7.11 -6.32
C LYS A 85 -5.27 -7.44 -4.84
N ALA A 86 -5.39 -8.73 -4.59
CA ALA A 86 -5.35 -9.42 -3.31
C ALA A 86 -4.31 -8.86 -2.30
N GLY A 87 -3.05 -8.72 -2.73
CA GLY A 87 -1.99 -8.16 -1.87
C GLY A 87 -2.26 -6.71 -1.46
N THR A 88 -2.76 -5.90 -2.38
CA THR A 88 -3.13 -4.50 -2.13
C THR A 88 -4.34 -4.43 -1.19
N ALA A 89 -5.40 -5.20 -1.44
CA ALA A 89 -6.60 -5.20 -0.61
C ALA A 89 -6.28 -5.60 0.85
N ARG A 90 -5.42 -6.60 1.06
CA ARG A 90 -4.94 -6.98 2.40
C ARG A 90 -4.17 -5.84 3.08
N ARG A 91 -3.25 -5.18 2.36
CA ARG A 91 -2.51 -4.03 2.90
C ARG A 91 -3.46 -2.90 3.30
N VAL A 92 -4.42 -2.57 2.44
CA VAL A 92 -5.44 -1.55 2.67
C VAL A 92 -6.21 -1.83 3.98
N LEU A 93 -6.69 -3.05 4.20
CA LEU A 93 -7.39 -3.43 5.43
C LEU A 93 -6.52 -3.30 6.68
N ILE A 94 -5.26 -3.75 6.62
CA ILE A 94 -4.34 -3.65 7.76
C ILE A 94 -4.11 -2.19 8.13
N ARG A 95 -3.93 -1.31 7.14
CA ARG A 95 -3.69 0.12 7.40
C ARG A 95 -4.94 0.84 7.89
N LEU A 96 -6.10 0.51 7.33
CA LEU A 96 -7.37 1.03 7.83
C LEU A 96 -7.60 0.63 9.30
N ASN A 97 -7.32 -0.63 9.67
CA ASN A 97 -7.43 -1.07 11.06
C ASN A 97 -6.56 -0.23 12.01
N LEU A 98 -5.32 0.09 11.60
CA LEU A 98 -4.44 0.93 12.40
C LEU A 98 -5.00 2.35 12.57
N CYS A 99 -5.58 2.93 11.51
CA CYS A 99 -6.27 4.23 11.60
C CYS A 99 -7.49 4.19 12.55
N LEU A 100 -8.28 3.11 12.53
CA LEU A 100 -9.43 2.97 13.43
C LEU A 100 -9.00 2.77 14.89
N LYS A 101 -7.93 2.01 15.14
CA LYS A 101 -7.34 1.88 16.47
C LYS A 101 -6.83 3.23 16.99
N HIS A 102 -6.15 3.99 16.13
CA HIS A 102 -5.71 5.34 16.46
C HIS A 102 -6.90 6.26 16.79
N ALA A 103 -7.99 6.19 16.03
CA ALA A 103 -9.22 6.93 16.32
C ALA A 103 -9.82 6.56 17.68
N ALA A 104 -9.81 5.27 18.04
CA ALA A 104 -10.29 4.80 19.33
C ALA A 104 -9.43 5.32 20.50
N VAL A 105 -8.10 5.39 20.32
CA VAL A 105 -7.19 6.00 21.32
C VAL A 105 -7.48 7.50 21.51
N LEU A 106 -7.87 8.20 20.44
CA LEU A 106 -8.31 9.60 20.51
C LEU A 106 -9.69 9.78 21.18
N GLY A 107 -10.32 8.70 21.68
CA GLY A 107 -11.62 8.75 22.36
C GLY A 107 -12.82 8.82 21.42
N LEU A 108 -12.63 8.56 20.12
CA LEU A 108 -13.73 8.54 19.16
C LEU A 108 -14.46 7.20 19.24
N ASN A 109 -15.80 7.26 19.22
CA ASN A 109 -16.61 6.06 19.18
C ASN A 109 -16.50 5.41 17.79
N VAL A 110 -15.77 4.29 17.72
CA VAL A 110 -15.47 3.55 16.50
C VAL A 110 -15.58 2.05 16.77
N ASP A 111 -16.27 1.32 15.89
CA ASP A 111 -16.32 -0.13 15.96
C ASP A 111 -15.01 -0.74 15.45
N LEU A 112 -14.14 -1.17 16.37
CA LEU A 112 -12.87 -1.83 16.04
C LEU A 112 -13.08 -3.15 15.27
N GLN A 113 -14.23 -3.80 15.44
CA GLN A 113 -14.57 -5.07 14.79
C GLN A 113 -15.01 -4.89 13.33
N THR A 114 -15.23 -3.65 12.88
CA THR A 114 -15.73 -3.36 11.53
C THR A 114 -14.83 -3.93 10.42
N VAL A 115 -13.51 -3.94 10.61
CA VAL A 115 -12.55 -4.52 9.65
C VAL A 115 -12.68 -6.04 9.56
N GLU A 116 -12.86 -6.71 10.71
CA GLU A 116 -12.99 -8.16 10.77
C GLU A 116 -14.30 -8.63 10.17
N LYS A 117 -15.41 -7.94 10.50
CA LYS A 117 -16.72 -8.15 9.88
C LYS A 117 -16.66 -7.97 8.36
N THR A 118 -15.97 -6.94 7.88
CA THR A 118 -15.79 -6.71 6.44
C THR A 118 -15.05 -7.87 5.77
N ARG A 119 -14.00 -8.40 6.42
CA ARG A 119 -13.25 -9.55 5.91
C ARG A 119 -14.11 -10.81 5.86
N ALA A 120 -14.96 -11.03 6.87
CA ALA A 120 -15.91 -12.13 6.88
C ALA A 120 -16.91 -12.01 5.72
N LEU A 121 -17.44 -10.81 5.46
CA LEU A 121 -18.39 -10.54 4.37
C LEU A 121 -17.78 -10.71 2.97
N LEU A 122 -16.48 -10.41 2.80
CA LEU A 122 -15.76 -10.58 1.53
C LEU A 122 -15.31 -12.03 1.28
N GLY A 123 -15.31 -12.86 2.33
CA GLY A 123 -14.89 -14.26 2.26
C GLY A 123 -13.39 -14.47 2.03
N LYS A 124 -13.01 -15.74 1.79
CA LYS A 124 -11.61 -16.12 1.56
C LYS A 124 -11.10 -15.60 0.22
N GLN A 125 -9.92 -14.99 0.25
CA GLN A 125 -9.23 -14.50 -0.93
C GLN A 125 -8.62 -15.68 -1.72
N ARG A 126 -8.93 -15.78 -3.03
CA ARG A 126 -8.49 -16.89 -3.90
C ARG A 126 -7.17 -16.64 -4.64
N HIS A 127 -6.32 -15.75 -4.11
CA HIS A 127 -5.06 -15.41 -4.77
C HIS A 127 -4.01 -16.48 -4.52
N LYS A 128 -3.56 -17.15 -5.59
CA LYS A 128 -2.38 -18.02 -5.55
C LYS A 128 -1.12 -17.16 -5.71
N THR A 129 -0.20 -17.26 -4.76
CA THR A 129 1.11 -16.63 -4.88
C THR A 129 1.90 -17.38 -5.96
N THR A 130 2.08 -16.77 -7.11
CA THR A 130 3.01 -17.28 -8.13
C THR A 130 4.42 -16.85 -7.76
N ASN A 131 5.36 -17.79 -7.72
CA ASN A 131 6.77 -17.43 -7.64
C ASN A 131 7.14 -16.63 -8.91
N ARG A 132 7.88 -15.55 -8.74
CA ARG A 132 8.37 -14.79 -9.89
C ARG A 132 9.51 -15.60 -10.51
N SER A 133 9.48 -15.80 -11.83
CA SER A 133 10.54 -16.51 -12.53
C SER A 133 11.87 -15.78 -12.33
N THR A 134 12.80 -16.43 -11.66
CA THR A 134 14.18 -15.96 -11.55
C THR A 134 14.94 -16.43 -12.79
N ILE A 135 15.77 -15.57 -13.35
CA ILE A 135 16.70 -15.94 -14.42
C ILE A 135 17.89 -16.64 -13.76
N ASP A 136 18.41 -17.72 -14.35
CA ASP A 136 19.65 -18.34 -13.87
C ASP A 136 20.80 -17.32 -13.94
N TRP A 137 21.69 -17.31 -12.96
CA TRP A 137 22.82 -16.37 -12.90
C TRP A 137 23.70 -16.42 -14.16
N ARG A 138 23.72 -17.56 -14.85
CA ARG A 138 24.47 -17.77 -16.10
C ARG A 138 23.88 -17.02 -17.29
N ASP A 139 22.57 -16.81 -17.28
CA ASP A 139 21.84 -16.15 -18.36
C ASP A 139 21.64 -14.65 -18.07
N ALA A 140 21.91 -14.21 -16.84
CA ALA A 140 21.86 -12.82 -16.45
C ALA A 140 22.70 -11.88 -17.34
N PRO A 141 23.95 -12.21 -17.77
CA PRO A 141 24.73 -11.34 -18.64
C PRO A 141 24.09 -11.17 -20.03
N ALA A 142 23.52 -12.24 -20.58
CA ALA A 142 22.86 -12.21 -21.87
C ALA A 142 21.58 -11.35 -21.82
N PHE A 143 20.81 -11.49 -20.74
CA PHE A 143 19.63 -10.68 -20.47
C PHE A 143 19.96 -9.18 -20.30
N VAL A 144 21.05 -8.86 -19.60
CA VAL A 144 21.51 -7.46 -19.42
C VAL A 144 21.92 -6.85 -20.76
N CYS A 145 22.62 -7.60 -21.63
CA CYS A 145 22.93 -7.12 -22.98
C CYS A 145 21.68 -6.97 -23.86
N GLN A 146 20.64 -7.77 -23.66
CA GLN A 146 19.36 -7.63 -24.38
C GLN A 146 18.57 -6.38 -23.96
N ILE A 147 18.70 -5.93 -22.70
CA ILE A 147 18.04 -4.70 -22.19
C ILE A 147 18.91 -3.45 -22.42
N GLY A 148 20.15 -3.63 -22.89
CA GLY A 148 21.20 -2.62 -22.93
C GLY A 148 21.00 -1.47 -23.92
N ASP A 149 20.09 -0.56 -23.59
CA ASP A 149 20.21 0.85 -23.95
C ASP A 149 21.24 1.52 -23.01
N ARG A 150 22.42 1.87 -23.54
CA ARG A 150 23.41 2.89 -23.06
C ARG A 150 24.66 2.53 -22.23
N THR A 151 25.15 1.29 -22.11
CA THR A 151 26.52 1.08 -21.58
C THR A 151 27.30 -0.02 -22.31
N PRO A 152 27.95 0.28 -23.44
CA PRO A 152 28.71 -0.71 -24.22
C PRO A 152 29.87 -1.35 -23.43
N LEU A 153 30.40 -0.68 -22.41
CA LEU A 153 31.51 -1.16 -21.59
C LEU A 153 31.18 -2.42 -20.77
N ILE A 154 29.93 -2.57 -20.29
CA ILE A 154 29.54 -3.71 -19.46
C ILE A 154 29.44 -4.99 -20.31
N CYS A 155 28.89 -4.91 -21.53
CA CYS A 155 28.83 -6.05 -22.42
C CYS A 155 30.23 -6.49 -22.89
N GLN A 156 31.15 -5.56 -23.17
CA GLN A 156 32.52 -5.92 -23.56
C GLN A 156 33.31 -6.60 -22.44
N PHE A 157 33.15 -6.18 -21.18
CA PHE A 157 33.83 -6.83 -20.05
C PHE A 157 33.28 -8.25 -19.76
N THR A 158 31.98 -8.46 -19.93
CA THR A 158 31.37 -9.78 -19.73
C THR A 158 31.70 -10.81 -20.82
N GLY A 159 31.98 -10.35 -22.05
CA GLY A 159 32.47 -11.23 -23.13
C GLY A 159 33.83 -11.86 -22.79
N PHE A 160 34.77 -11.05 -22.31
CA PHE A 160 36.11 -11.51 -21.93
C PHE A 160 36.11 -12.52 -20.77
N PHE A 161 35.20 -12.35 -19.81
CA PHE A 161 35.08 -13.28 -18.67
C PHE A 161 34.40 -14.61 -19.05
N LYS A 162 33.48 -14.61 -20.03
CA LYS A 162 32.78 -15.82 -20.50
C LYS A 162 33.69 -16.72 -21.34
N GLU A 163 34.60 -16.14 -22.12
CA GLU A 163 35.62 -16.85 -22.92
C GLU A 163 36.63 -17.60 -22.02
N THR A 164 37.05 -16.95 -20.93
CA THR A 164 38.07 -17.47 -20.00
C THR A 164 37.53 -18.55 -19.07
N PHE A 165 36.28 -18.46 -18.61
CA PHE A 165 35.69 -19.48 -17.73
C PHE A 165 35.11 -20.70 -18.45
N ARG A 166 34.75 -20.61 -19.75
CA ARG A 166 34.23 -21.75 -20.52
C ARG A 166 35.33 -22.75 -20.90
N ASN A 167 36.58 -22.27 -21.07
CA ASN A 167 37.72 -23.08 -21.50
C ASN A 167 38.68 -23.46 -20.35
N ALA A 168 38.36 -23.13 -19.11
CA ALA A 168 39.19 -23.51 -17.96
C ALA A 168 38.99 -25.01 -17.63
N PRO A 169 40.03 -25.86 -17.73
CA PRO A 169 39.91 -27.25 -17.30
C PRO A 169 39.67 -27.31 -15.78
N ASN A 170 38.72 -28.16 -15.38
CA ASN A 170 38.33 -28.41 -14.00
C ASN A 170 39.58 -28.67 -13.12
N PRO A 171 39.87 -27.87 -12.08
CA PRO A 171 41.13 -27.97 -11.32
C PRO A 171 41.24 -29.22 -10.42
N ILE A 172 40.26 -30.12 -10.44
CA ILE A 172 40.14 -31.23 -9.48
C ILE A 172 40.73 -32.56 -10.02
N SER A 173 41.14 -32.66 -11.29
CA SER A 173 41.57 -33.95 -11.87
C SER A 173 43.10 -34.22 -11.90
N ARG A 174 43.93 -33.51 -11.13
CA ARG A 174 45.38 -33.81 -11.04
C ARG A 174 45.88 -33.91 -9.60
N ARG A 175 45.51 -34.99 -8.90
CA ARG A 175 46.34 -35.62 -7.85
C ARG A 175 46.09 -37.13 -7.82
N ARG A 176 46.87 -37.85 -8.63
CA ARG A 176 47.24 -39.25 -8.40
C ARG A 176 48.63 -39.44 -8.97
N LEU A 177 49.62 -39.22 -8.11
CA LEU A 177 50.88 -39.96 -8.02
C LEU A 177 51.21 -40.01 -6.53
#